data_AF-A0A397FBH2-F1
#
_entry.id   AF-A0A397FBH2-F1
#
_cell.length_a   1.000
_cell.length_b   1.000
_cell.length_c   1.000
_cell.angle_alpha   90.00
_cell.angle_beta   90.00
_cell.angle_gamma   90.00
#
_symmetry.space_group_name_H-M   'P 1'
#
loop_
_entity.id
_entity.type
_entity.pdbx_description
1 polymer ?
#
loop_
_entity_poly.entity_id
_entity_poly.type
_entity_poly.pdbx_seq_one_letter_code
_entity_poly.pdbx_strand_id
1 'polypeptide(L)'
;HSMAAGRRVKEEGAANDLLERIAADDRFAAVHATMDQLLDPKLFVGRSPQQVDEFVAECVDPLLEKYQTLLLVDSVDAINV
;
A
#
# COMPACT_ATOMS: atom_id res chain seq x y z
N HIS A 1 -10.37 -12.86 18.49
CA HIS A 1 -9.68 -13.11 17.21
C HIS A 1 -8.33 -12.42 17.10
N SER A 2 -8.25 -11.08 17.11
CA SER A 2 -6.98 -10.34 16.92
C SER A 2 -5.80 -10.82 17.79
N MET A 3 -5.98 -10.95 19.11
CA MET A 3 -4.90 -11.41 20.00
C MET A 3 -4.41 -12.83 19.70
N ALA A 4 -5.31 -13.73 19.28
CA ALA A 4 -4.96 -15.11 18.97
C ALA A 4 -4.22 -15.21 17.61
N ALA A 5 -4.70 -14.50 16.60
CA ALA A 5 -4.03 -14.41 15.30
C ALA A 5 -2.63 -13.77 15.44
N GLY A 6 -2.52 -12.70 16.25
CA GLY A 6 -1.24 -12.07 16.56
C GLY A 6 -0.27 -12.99 17.30
N ARG A 7 -0.78 -13.82 18.22
CA ARG A 7 0.03 -14.86 18.89
C ARG A 7 0.58 -15.87 17.88
N ARG A 8 -0.26 -16.40 17.01
CA ARG A 8 0.11 -17.37 15.97
C ARG A 8 1.24 -16.85 15.07
N VAL A 9 1.16 -15.60 14.63
CA VAL A 9 2.22 -14.99 13.82
C VAL A 9 3.52 -14.84 14.62
N LYS A 10 3.44 -14.32 15.85
CA LYS A 10 4.61 -13.93 16.64
C LYS A 10 5.33 -15.10 17.32
N GLU A 11 4.57 -16.06 17.85
CA GLU A 11 5.09 -17.18 18.64
C GLU A 11 5.32 -18.42 17.75
N GLU A 12 4.47 -18.65 16.74
CA GLU A 12 4.53 -19.86 15.91
C GLU A 12 5.18 -19.59 14.54
N GLY A 13 5.39 -18.32 14.14
CA GLY A 13 5.90 -17.97 12.81
C GLY A 13 4.94 -18.32 11.67
N ALA A 14 3.67 -18.58 11.99
CA ALA A 14 2.66 -19.01 11.03
C ALA A 14 1.92 -17.82 10.40
N ALA A 15 1.14 -18.10 9.35
CA ALA A 15 0.31 -17.10 8.68
C ALA A 15 -0.74 -16.49 9.63
N ASN A 16 -1.06 -15.21 9.40
CA ASN A 16 -2.13 -14.50 10.09
C ASN A 16 -3.49 -14.99 9.60
N ASP A 17 -4.32 -15.47 10.52
CA ASP A 17 -5.64 -16.05 10.24
C ASP A 17 -6.81 -15.19 10.78
N LEU A 18 -6.58 -13.89 11.00
CA LEU A 18 -7.58 -13.00 11.61
C LEU A 18 -8.87 -12.91 10.78
N LEU A 19 -8.74 -12.79 9.47
CA LEU A 19 -9.89 -12.57 8.59
C LEU A 19 -10.76 -13.83 8.50
N GLU A 20 -10.14 -15.01 8.45
CA GLU A 20 -10.81 -16.30 8.49
C GLU A 20 -11.59 -16.47 9.80
N ARG A 21 -10.98 -16.07 10.94
CA ARG A 21 -11.66 -16.11 12.24
C ARG A 21 -12.85 -15.17 12.33
N ILE A 22 -12.78 -14.00 11.69
CA ILE A 22 -13.88 -13.02 11.65
C ILE A 22 -15.00 -13.52 10.72
N ALA A 23 -14.65 -14.07 9.55
CA ALA A 23 -15.61 -14.63 8.60
C ALA A 23 -16.37 -15.84 9.16
N ALA A 24 -15.73 -16.63 10.02
CA ALA A 24 -16.34 -17.80 10.66
C ALA A 24 -17.12 -17.49 11.96
N ASP A 25 -17.17 -16.24 12.41
CA ASP A 25 -17.80 -15.86 13.69
C ASP A 25 -19.11 -15.10 13.46
N ASP A 26 -20.22 -15.70 13.91
CA ASP A 26 -21.59 -15.17 13.78
C ASP A 26 -21.77 -13.79 14.42
N ARG A 27 -20.93 -13.40 15.38
CA ARG A 27 -20.97 -12.03 15.96
C ARG A 27 -20.66 -10.95 14.93
N PHE A 28 -20.03 -11.30 13.81
CA PHE A 28 -19.71 -10.41 12.69
C PHE A 28 -20.66 -10.59 11.50
N ALA A 29 -21.76 -11.35 11.64
CA ALA A 29 -22.69 -11.65 10.55
C ALA A 29 -23.17 -10.40 9.78
N ALA A 30 -23.32 -9.26 10.47
CA ALA A 30 -23.73 -7.99 9.87
C ALA A 30 -22.77 -7.44 8.80
N VAL A 31 -21.49 -7.85 8.81
CA VAL A 31 -20.46 -7.35 7.88
C VAL A 31 -19.88 -8.43 6.97
N HIS A 32 -20.34 -9.68 7.08
CA HIS A 32 -19.81 -10.79 6.26
C HIS A 32 -19.95 -10.53 4.75
N ALA A 33 -21.09 -9.99 4.32
CA ALA A 33 -21.34 -9.71 2.90
C ALA A 33 -20.55 -8.52 2.33
N THR A 34 -19.97 -7.67 3.18
CA THR A 34 -19.23 -6.47 2.79
C THR A 34 -17.74 -6.55 3.10
N MET A 35 -17.26 -7.69 3.59
CA MET A 35 -15.88 -7.85 4.05
C MET A 35 -14.85 -7.53 2.95
N ASP A 36 -15.05 -8.04 1.73
CA ASP A 36 -14.14 -7.77 0.61
C ASP A 36 -14.07 -6.28 0.24
N GLN A 37 -15.17 -5.56 0.38
CA GLN A 37 -15.23 -4.11 0.12
C GLN A 37 -14.49 -3.33 1.21
N LEU A 38 -14.66 -3.72 2.48
CA LEU A 38 -13.99 -3.08 3.61
C LEU A 38 -12.47 -3.32 3.60
N LEU A 39 -12.03 -4.39 2.97
CA LEU A 39 -10.63 -4.80 2.88
C LEU A 39 -9.94 -4.37 1.59
N ASP A 40 -10.59 -3.60 0.72
CA ASP A 40 -9.95 -3.06 -0.48
C ASP A 40 -8.72 -2.21 -0.07
N PRO A 41 -7.48 -2.61 -0.42
CA PRO A 41 -6.27 -1.88 -0.06
C PRO A 41 -6.29 -0.41 -0.48
N LYS A 42 -7.03 -0.06 -1.54
CA LYS A 42 -7.16 1.32 -2.03
C LYS A 42 -7.84 2.25 -1.03
N LEU A 43 -8.65 1.72 -0.12
CA LEU A 43 -9.27 2.52 0.94
C LEU A 43 -8.27 2.95 2.03
N PHE A 44 -7.09 2.31 2.08
CA PHE A 44 -6.10 2.52 3.13
C PHE A 44 -4.91 3.39 2.71
N VAL A 45 -4.90 3.92 1.47
CA VAL A 45 -3.81 4.79 0.97
C VAL A 45 -4.11 6.28 1.08
N GLY A 46 -5.27 6.67 1.62
CA GLY A 46 -5.64 8.06 1.85
C GLY A 46 -5.50 8.92 0.57
N ARG A 47 -4.81 10.07 0.69
CA ARG A 47 -4.54 10.98 -0.44
C ARG A 47 -3.21 10.71 -1.16
N SER A 48 -2.54 9.59 -0.87
CA SER A 48 -1.22 9.32 -1.45
C SER A 48 -1.15 9.47 -2.97
N PRO A 49 -2.14 8.98 -3.76
CA PRO A 49 -2.11 9.20 -5.21
C PRO A 49 -2.13 10.68 -5.58
N GLN A 50 -3.04 11.47 -5.02
CA GLN A 50 -3.14 12.89 -5.31
C GLN A 50 -1.93 13.67 -4.83
N GLN A 51 -1.34 13.30 -3.69
CA GLN A 51 -0.13 13.92 -3.18
C GLN A 51 1.07 13.68 -4.10
N VAL A 52 1.19 12.47 -4.67
CA VAL A 52 2.25 12.17 -5.64
C VAL A 52 2.01 12.94 -6.93
N ASP A 53 0.79 12.94 -7.46
CA ASP A 53 0.45 13.66 -8.69
C ASP A 53 0.72 15.17 -8.54
N GLU A 54 0.29 15.77 -7.43
CA GLU A 54 0.50 17.19 -7.10
C GLU A 54 1.99 17.52 -6.96
N PHE A 55 2.75 16.70 -6.22
CA PHE A 55 4.19 16.90 -6.07
C PHE A 55 4.95 16.78 -7.39
N VAL A 56 4.60 15.79 -8.22
CA VAL A 56 5.22 15.62 -9.54
C VAL A 56 4.94 16.85 -10.41
N ALA A 57 3.68 17.24 -10.54
CA ALA A 57 3.29 18.34 -11.40
C ALA A 57 3.82 19.72 -10.94
N GLU A 58 3.76 20.00 -9.64
CA GLU A 58 4.07 21.34 -9.13
C GLU A 58 5.53 21.52 -8.73
N CYS A 59 6.24 20.45 -8.38
CA CYS A 59 7.63 20.52 -7.91
C CYS A 59 8.62 19.86 -8.88
N VAL A 60 8.32 18.64 -9.35
CA VAL A 60 9.28 17.86 -10.15
C VAL A 60 9.32 18.35 -11.59
N ASP A 61 8.17 18.47 -12.24
CA ASP A 61 8.09 18.84 -13.66
C ASP A 61 8.76 20.20 -13.95
N PRO A 62 8.56 21.28 -13.17
CA PRO A 62 9.25 22.55 -13.40
C PRO A 62 10.77 22.46 -13.26
N LEU A 63 11.27 21.58 -12.38
CA LEU A 63 12.70 21.33 -12.23
C LEU A 63 13.25 20.56 -13.42
N LEU A 64 12.55 19.53 -13.89
CA LEU A 64 12.95 18.75 -15.05
C LEU A 64 12.96 19.60 -16.32
N GLU A 65 11.95 20.47 -16.51
CA GLU A 65 11.90 21.42 -17.62
C GLU A 65 13.11 22.38 -17.62
N LYS A 66 13.45 22.93 -16.44
CA LYS A 66 14.61 23.83 -16.28
C LYS A 66 15.93 23.18 -16.71
N TYR A 67 16.07 21.89 -16.48
CA TYR A 67 17.30 21.14 -16.76
C TYR A 67 17.14 20.12 -17.91
N GLN A 68 16.15 20.32 -18.79
CA GLN A 68 15.80 19.38 -19.86
C GLN A 68 17.00 18.95 -20.73
N THR A 69 17.98 19.82 -20.92
CA THR A 69 19.17 19.55 -21.73
C THR A 69 20.09 18.51 -21.10
N LEU A 70 20.07 18.38 -19.77
CA LEU A 70 20.85 17.37 -19.05
C LEU A 70 20.18 15.99 -19.09
N LEU A 71 18.87 15.92 -19.35
CA LEU A 71 18.11 14.67 -19.44
C LEU A 71 18.29 13.96 -20.80
N LEU A 72 18.81 14.66 -21.80
CA LEU A 72 19.08 14.12 -23.15
C LEU A 72 20.47 13.46 -23.26
N VAL A 73 21.25 13.48 -22.18
CA VAL A 73 22.56 12.84 -22.11
C VAL A 73 22.35 11.44 -21.53
N ASP A 74 22.71 10.40 -22.29
CA ASP A 74 22.69 9.03 -21.80
C ASP A 74 23.55 8.92 -20.54
N SER A 75 23.00 8.32 -19.48
CA SER A 75 23.78 8.04 -18.28
C SER A 75 24.83 6.98 -18.60
N VAL A 76 26.11 7.35 -18.57
CA VAL A 76 27.22 6.41 -18.77
C VAL A 76 27.45 5.50 -17.54
N ASP A 77 26.74 5.75 -16.45
CA ASP A 77 26.88 5.00 -15.21
C ASP A 77 25.99 3.76 -15.18
N ALA A 78 26.50 2.68 -15.77
CA ALA A 78 26.02 1.33 -15.54
C ALA A 78 26.39 0.86 -14.11
N ILE A 79 25.71 1.39 -13.10
CA ILE A 79 25.72 0.78 -11.76
C ILE A 79 24.26 0.45 -11.42
N ASN A 80 23.85 -0.76 -11.79
CA ASN A 80 22.70 -1.42 -11.18
C ASN A 80 23.04 -1.64 -9.69
N VAL A 81 22.33 -0.97 -8.79
CA VAL A 81 22.16 -1.39 -7.40
C VAL A 81 20.80 -2.04 -7.26
#